data_AF-A0A7C3G559-F1
#
_entry.id   AF-A0A7C3G559-F1
#
_cell.length_a   1.000
_cell.length_b   1.000
_cell.length_c   1.000
_cell.angle_alpha   90.00
_cell.angle_beta   90.00
_cell.angle_gamma   90.00
#
_symmetry.space_group_name_H-M   'P 1'
#
loop_
_entity.id
_entity.type
_entity.pdbx_description
1 polymer ?
#
loop_
_entity_poly.entity_id
_entity_poly.type
_entity_poly.pdbx_seq_one_letter_code
_entity_poly.pdbx_strand_id
1 'polypeptide(L)'
;MSKVRNILIWRQQGQAFPLVLIILAIGSILVSGFLTSANTSLLNAKVYSDPIPDTYAADAGIEDAIWGLQYGTLGETLDSSGGYLEYVLHEPVNDLPVYISLNGITGLIASHDFNDNNMNGGIGWISGWSHQGSTSIMTQENPYEGTHHLRLRGANAYIERSVDLMGKSEVHLQFYAKVNSFESGDMMRCLVSPDYLDWTVVETWDSSDSDNTYHPVDIDLSSINMSSEFWIAFDSGMDRNNDYFYVDYLTIGGLGGSVIIRSVAGEKTAIAKVGLLEGTVSVISWEVD
;
A
#
# COMPACT_ATOMS: atom_id res chain seq x y z
N MET A 1 30.05 86.42 45.32
CA MET A 1 29.48 85.14 44.84
C MET A 1 29.54 84.93 43.31
N SER A 2 29.68 85.96 42.45
CA SER A 2 29.73 85.77 40.99
C SER A 2 31.03 85.15 40.44
N LYS A 3 32.19 85.40 41.07
CA LYS A 3 33.49 84.84 40.62
C LYS A 3 33.62 83.33 40.81
N VAL A 4 33.04 82.75 41.87
CA VAL A 4 33.07 81.31 42.12
C VAL A 4 32.15 80.55 41.15
N ARG A 5 30.99 81.15 40.80
CA ARG A 5 30.05 80.59 39.83
C ARG A 5 30.64 80.52 38.41
N ASN A 6 31.40 81.53 37.98
CA ASN A 6 32.01 81.51 36.65
C ASN A 6 33.18 80.52 36.51
N ILE A 7 33.92 80.24 37.59
CA ILE A 7 35.00 79.22 37.58
C ILE A 7 34.43 77.79 37.56
N LEU A 8 33.30 77.55 38.21
CA LEU A 8 32.59 76.27 38.13
C LEU A 8 32.01 76.01 36.72
N ILE A 9 31.48 77.03 36.04
CA ILE A 9 30.96 76.91 34.66
C ILE A 9 32.10 76.66 33.65
N TRP A 10 33.27 77.28 33.82
CA TRP A 10 34.43 77.09 32.93
C TRP A 10 35.07 75.70 33.05
N ARG A 11 35.01 75.06 34.23
CA ARG A 11 35.52 73.69 34.43
C ARG A 11 34.62 72.60 33.86
N GLN A 12 33.33 72.85 33.66
CA GLN A 12 32.38 71.87 33.11
C GLN A 12 32.31 71.88 31.57
N GLN A 13 32.62 73.01 30.92
CA GLN A 13 32.57 73.12 29.45
C GLN A 13 33.60 72.23 28.71
N GLY A 14 34.69 71.80 29.38
CA GLY A 14 35.68 70.88 28.81
C GLY A 14 35.40 69.39 29.05
N GLN A 15 34.45 69.03 29.93
CA GLN A 15 34.18 67.63 30.30
C GLN A 15 33.07 66.97 29.48
N ALA A 16 32.22 67.77 28.82
CA ALA A 16 31.14 67.26 27.98
C ALA A 16 31.65 66.41 26.82
N PHE A 17 32.75 66.83 26.17
CA PHE A 17 33.32 66.11 25.03
C PHE A 17 33.86 64.71 25.40
N PRO A 18 34.70 64.53 26.45
CA PRO A 18 35.10 63.20 26.91
C PRO A 18 33.92 62.32 27.33
N LEU A 19 32.91 62.87 28.01
CA LEU A 19 31.71 62.13 28.41
C LEU A 19 30.92 61.61 27.21
N VAL A 20 30.76 62.43 26.17
CA VAL A 20 30.11 62.03 24.92
C VAL A 20 30.91 60.93 24.22
N LEU A 21 32.24 61.03 24.18
CA LEU A 21 33.09 59.97 23.60
C LEU A 21 32.97 58.65 24.36
N ILE A 22 32.92 58.68 25.70
CA ILE A 22 32.73 57.49 26.52
C ILE A 22 31.35 56.86 26.27
N ILE A 23 30.29 57.67 26.23
CA ILE A 23 28.93 57.19 25.93
C ILE A 23 28.86 56.60 24.53
N LEU A 24 29.51 57.21 23.54
CA LEU A 24 29.53 56.74 22.17
C LEU A 24 30.33 55.43 22.03
N ALA A 25 31.42 55.28 22.77
CA ALA A 25 32.19 54.04 22.84
C ALA A 25 31.43 52.91 23.55
N ILE A 26 30.71 53.20 24.64
CA ILE A 26 29.85 52.21 25.30
C ILE A 26 28.68 51.83 24.39
N GLY A 27 28.05 52.81 23.75
CA GLY A 27 26.96 52.59 22.80
C GLY A 27 27.38 51.72 21.62
N SER A 28 28.56 51.95 21.04
CA SER A 28 29.04 51.14 19.91
C SER A 28 29.32 49.69 20.31
N ILE A 29 29.87 49.45 21.51
CA ILE A 29 30.10 48.10 22.05
C ILE A 29 28.76 47.37 22.26
N LEU A 30 27.78 48.03 22.87
CA LEU A 30 26.47 47.43 23.13
C LEU A 30 25.71 47.13 21.83
N VAL A 31 25.66 48.10 20.90
CA VAL A 31 24.96 47.92 19.61
C VAL A 31 25.58 46.79 18.81
N SER A 32 26.91 46.68 18.76
CA SER A 32 27.57 45.58 18.06
C SER A 32 27.22 44.22 18.68
N GLY A 33 27.25 44.09 20.01
CA GLY A 33 26.89 42.84 20.69
C GLY A 33 25.44 42.42 20.44
N PHE A 34 24.50 43.37 20.49
CA PHE A 34 23.09 43.12 20.19
C PHE A 34 22.86 42.72 18.73
N LEU A 35 23.51 43.39 17.77
CA LEU A 35 23.37 43.03 16.35
C LEU A 35 23.92 41.64 16.05
N THR A 36 25.07 41.27 16.64
CA THR A 36 25.61 39.91 16.50
C THR A 36 24.65 38.88 17.10
N SER A 37 24.12 39.12 18.30
CA SER A 37 23.16 38.20 18.94
C SER A 37 21.86 38.07 18.15
N ALA A 38 21.32 39.17 17.61
CA ALA A 38 20.13 39.17 16.77
C ALA A 38 20.37 38.40 15.45
N ASN A 39 21.55 38.58 14.83
CA ASN A 39 21.91 37.87 13.62
C ASN A 39 22.05 36.36 13.86
N THR A 40 22.70 35.95 14.95
CA THR A 40 22.79 34.53 15.33
C THR A 40 21.40 33.95 15.62
N SER A 41 20.52 34.71 16.29
CA SER A 41 19.16 34.25 16.58
C SER A 41 18.32 34.07 15.31
N LEU A 42 18.46 34.98 14.34
CA LEU A 42 17.79 34.87 13.03
C LEU A 42 18.33 33.70 12.20
N LEU A 43 19.65 33.52 12.17
CA LEU A 43 20.26 32.37 11.48
C LEU A 43 19.83 31.06 12.11
N ASN A 44 19.83 30.96 13.43
CA ASN A 44 19.35 29.78 14.13
C ASN A 44 17.87 29.54 13.85
N ALA A 45 17.02 30.57 13.95
CA ALA A 45 15.60 30.46 13.65
C ALA A 45 15.36 29.94 12.23
N LYS A 46 16.13 30.43 11.25
CA LYS A 46 16.07 29.98 9.86
C LYS A 46 16.50 28.52 9.69
N VAL A 47 17.62 28.14 10.31
CA VAL A 47 18.13 26.75 10.28
C VAL A 47 17.13 25.76 10.89
N TYR A 48 16.35 26.19 11.89
CA TYR A 48 15.29 25.37 12.46
C TYR A 48 13.98 25.41 11.68
N SER A 49 13.64 26.52 11.01
CA SER A 49 12.37 26.63 10.28
C SER A 49 12.39 26.01 8.90
N ASP A 50 13.51 26.09 8.19
CA ASP A 50 13.60 25.71 6.78
C ASP A 50 13.39 24.20 6.52
N PRO A 51 13.86 23.24 7.35
CA PRO A 51 13.64 21.82 7.09
C PRO A 51 12.25 21.31 7.51
N ILE A 52 11.49 22.09 8.30
CA ILE A 52 10.22 21.62 8.88
C ILE A 52 9.15 21.40 7.80
N PRO A 53 8.88 22.34 6.87
CA PRO A 53 7.91 22.13 5.79
C PRO A 53 8.23 20.93 4.90
N ASP A 54 9.50 20.77 4.54
CA ASP A 54 10.00 19.65 3.73
C ASP A 54 9.78 18.31 4.42
N THR A 55 10.09 18.23 5.72
CA THR A 55 9.89 17.01 6.53
C THR A 55 8.41 16.63 6.57
N TYR A 56 7.52 17.58 6.89
CA TYR A 56 6.08 17.33 6.91
C TYR A 56 5.52 16.95 5.54
N ALA A 57 6.02 17.56 4.47
CA ALA A 57 5.60 17.23 3.12
C ALA A 57 6.04 15.81 2.70
N ALA A 58 7.27 15.42 3.08
CA ALA A 58 7.75 14.06 2.85
C ALA A 58 6.92 13.03 3.65
N ASP A 59 6.64 13.29 4.92
CA ASP A 59 5.80 12.41 5.76
C ASP A 59 4.39 12.27 5.20
N ALA A 60 3.77 13.37 4.77
CA ALA A 60 2.43 13.33 4.16
C ALA A 60 2.38 12.40 2.93
N GLY A 61 3.45 12.35 2.13
CA GLY A 61 3.53 11.41 1.02
C GLY A 61 3.61 9.93 1.44
N ILE A 62 4.22 9.63 2.60
CA ILE A 62 4.17 8.29 3.17
C ILE A 62 2.76 7.95 3.63
N GLU A 63 2.09 8.87 4.34
CA GLU A 63 0.73 8.65 4.83
C GLU A 63 -0.26 8.43 3.68
N ASP A 64 -0.14 9.19 2.60
CA ASP A 64 -0.96 9.03 1.39
C ASP A 64 -0.75 7.65 0.76
N ALA A 65 0.50 7.20 0.61
CA ALA A 65 0.81 5.89 0.06
C ALA A 65 0.28 4.75 0.95
N ILE A 66 0.41 4.86 2.27
CA ILE A 66 -0.15 3.90 3.23
C ILE A 66 -1.67 3.85 3.11
N TRP A 67 -2.32 5.01 3.07
CA TRP A 67 -3.77 5.09 2.91
C TRP A 67 -4.21 4.45 1.59
N GLY A 68 -3.49 4.71 0.49
CA GLY A 68 -3.78 4.13 -0.81
C GLY A 68 -3.54 2.63 -0.88
N LEU A 69 -2.52 2.10 -0.18
CA LEU A 69 -2.29 0.66 -0.04
C LEU A 69 -3.37 -0.02 0.80
N GLN A 70 -3.94 0.67 1.79
CA GLN A 70 -4.93 0.14 2.73
C GLN A 70 -6.38 0.24 2.20
N TYR A 71 -6.71 1.33 1.51
CA TYR A 71 -8.10 1.68 1.17
C TYR A 71 -8.28 2.08 -0.30
N GLY A 72 -7.19 2.27 -1.05
CA GLY A 72 -7.22 2.67 -2.45
C GLY A 72 -6.88 1.53 -3.40
N THR A 73 -6.61 1.88 -4.66
CA THR A 73 -6.22 0.93 -5.73
C THR A 73 -4.70 0.81 -5.87
N LEU A 74 -3.95 1.37 -4.91
CA LEU A 74 -2.49 1.50 -5.01
C LEU A 74 -1.80 0.13 -4.90
N GLY A 75 -2.37 -0.80 -4.11
CA GLY A 75 -1.91 -2.18 -4.05
C GLY A 75 -2.05 -2.92 -5.38
N GLU A 76 -3.25 -2.91 -5.96
CA GLU A 76 -3.53 -3.53 -7.27
C GLU A 76 -2.65 -2.93 -8.38
N THR A 77 -2.49 -1.60 -8.37
CA THR A 77 -1.66 -0.89 -9.34
C THR A 77 -0.20 -1.31 -9.19
N LEU A 78 0.31 -1.39 -7.96
CA LEU A 78 1.68 -1.81 -7.67
C LEU A 78 1.94 -3.26 -8.11
N ASP A 79 1.00 -4.16 -7.89
CA ASP A 79 1.16 -5.55 -8.33
C ASP A 79 1.09 -5.66 -9.86
N SER A 80 0.16 -4.94 -10.50
CA SER A 80 0.03 -4.91 -11.96
C SER A 80 1.25 -4.29 -12.65
N SER A 81 1.99 -3.43 -11.96
CA SER A 81 3.22 -2.81 -12.46
C SER A 81 4.48 -3.63 -12.19
N GLY A 82 4.33 -4.85 -11.67
CA GLY A 82 5.46 -5.74 -11.37
C GLY A 82 6.22 -5.35 -10.09
N GLY A 83 5.55 -4.68 -9.15
CA GLY A 83 6.09 -4.32 -7.84
C GLY A 83 6.86 -3.00 -7.80
N TYR A 84 6.68 -2.13 -8.79
CA TYR A 84 7.26 -0.79 -8.80
C TYR A 84 6.26 0.27 -9.30
N LEU A 85 6.03 1.32 -8.54
CA LEU A 85 5.13 2.40 -8.92
C LEU A 85 5.70 3.75 -8.49
N GLU A 86 5.57 4.77 -9.35
CA GLU A 86 5.88 6.16 -9.01
C GLU A 86 4.69 7.05 -9.31
N TYR A 87 4.44 8.01 -8.42
CA TYR A 87 3.45 9.05 -8.64
C TYR A 87 3.81 10.33 -7.88
N VAL A 88 3.07 11.39 -8.16
CA VAL A 88 3.21 12.70 -7.50
C VAL A 88 1.87 13.04 -6.89
N LEU A 89 1.87 13.57 -5.67
CA LEU A 89 0.63 14.09 -5.06
C LEU A 89 0.02 15.16 -5.96
N HIS A 90 -1.30 15.10 -6.13
CA HIS A 90 -2.01 16.03 -7.01
C HIS A 90 -1.87 17.48 -6.54
N GLU A 91 -1.94 17.68 -5.22
CA GLU A 91 -1.75 18.98 -4.58
C GLU A 91 -0.40 19.02 -3.87
N PRO A 92 0.36 20.12 -4.00
CA PRO A 92 1.60 20.30 -3.26
C PRO A 92 1.30 20.43 -1.75
N VAL A 93 2.17 19.88 -0.92
CA VAL A 93 2.11 20.02 0.54
C VAL A 93 3.13 21.07 0.96
N ASN A 94 2.68 22.13 1.63
CA ASN A 94 3.53 23.27 1.99
C ASN A 94 4.26 23.91 0.79
N ASP A 95 3.55 24.08 -0.33
CA ASP A 95 4.10 24.60 -1.61
C ASP A 95 5.21 23.73 -2.23
N LEU A 96 5.39 22.50 -1.76
CA LEU A 96 6.36 21.55 -2.29
C LEU A 96 5.66 20.41 -3.04
N PRO A 97 6.11 20.06 -4.26
CA PRO A 97 5.69 18.83 -4.90
C PRO A 97 6.24 17.64 -4.12
N VAL A 98 5.40 16.62 -3.92
CA VAL A 98 5.76 15.40 -3.20
C VAL A 98 5.80 14.24 -4.18
N TYR A 99 7.00 13.69 -4.38
CA TYR A 99 7.26 12.57 -5.27
C TYR A 99 7.32 11.28 -4.46
N ILE A 100 6.53 10.28 -4.85
CA ILE A 100 6.39 9.04 -4.11
C ILE A 100 6.78 7.89 -5.03
N SER A 101 7.64 7.00 -4.53
CA SER A 101 7.93 5.72 -5.17
C SER A 101 7.66 4.56 -4.23
N LEU A 102 7.05 3.51 -4.76
CA LEU A 102 6.73 2.27 -4.08
C LEU A 102 7.54 1.16 -4.73
N ASN A 103 8.18 0.34 -3.90
CA ASN A 103 8.93 -0.82 -4.33
C ASN A 103 8.62 -2.00 -3.42
N GLY A 104 8.02 -3.04 -3.99
CA GLY A 104 7.57 -4.23 -3.27
C GLY A 104 6.34 -4.83 -3.91
N ILE A 105 5.92 -5.98 -3.39
CA ILE A 105 4.67 -6.65 -3.78
C ILE A 105 3.74 -6.68 -2.57
N THR A 106 2.43 -6.71 -2.78
CA THR A 106 1.46 -6.63 -1.67
C THR A 106 1.25 -7.94 -0.91
N GLY A 107 1.92 -9.01 -1.36
CA GLY A 107 1.60 -10.37 -0.94
C GLY A 107 0.67 -11.06 -1.93
N LEU A 108 0.16 -10.34 -2.95
CA LEU A 108 -0.48 -10.94 -4.11
C LEU A 108 0.54 -11.79 -4.88
N ILE A 109 0.21 -13.07 -5.05
CA ILE A 109 1.01 -14.04 -5.80
C ILE A 109 0.38 -14.28 -7.17
N ALA A 110 -0.95 -14.43 -7.22
CA ALA A 110 -1.69 -14.54 -8.47
C ALA A 110 -3.11 -14.00 -8.34
N SER A 111 -3.70 -13.53 -9.44
CA SER A 111 -5.10 -13.10 -9.48
C SER A 111 -5.77 -13.36 -10.82
N HIS A 112 -7.10 -13.47 -10.82
CA HIS A 112 -7.93 -13.42 -12.02
C HIS A 112 -9.36 -12.99 -11.67
N ASP A 113 -9.79 -11.85 -12.20
CA ASP A 113 -11.15 -11.29 -12.06
C ASP A 113 -12.08 -11.67 -13.23
N PHE A 114 -11.58 -12.42 -14.21
CA PHE A 114 -12.28 -12.90 -15.41
C PHE A 114 -12.87 -11.82 -16.35
N ASN A 115 -12.74 -10.53 -16.04
CA ASN A 115 -13.30 -9.42 -16.83
C ASN A 115 -12.67 -9.26 -18.22
N ASP A 116 -11.52 -9.88 -18.44
CA ASP A 116 -10.85 -9.96 -19.73
C ASP A 116 -11.44 -11.03 -20.68
N ASN A 117 -12.41 -11.81 -20.20
CA ASN A 117 -13.04 -12.92 -20.92
C ASN A 117 -12.01 -13.90 -21.52
N ASN A 118 -10.92 -14.15 -20.81
CA ASN A 118 -9.81 -14.93 -21.32
C ASN A 118 -9.33 -15.97 -20.30
N MET A 119 -9.35 -17.26 -20.69
CA MET A 119 -8.81 -18.35 -19.86
C MET A 119 -7.28 -18.29 -19.68
N ASN A 120 -6.58 -17.49 -20.49
CA ASN A 120 -5.15 -17.22 -20.32
C ASN A 120 -4.89 -15.89 -19.59
N GLY A 121 -5.96 -15.27 -19.07
CA GLY A 121 -5.94 -14.01 -18.35
C GLY A 121 -5.33 -14.07 -16.96
N GLY A 122 -5.44 -12.95 -16.24
CA GLY A 122 -4.94 -12.82 -14.87
C GLY A 122 -3.43 -12.61 -14.77
N ILE A 123 -2.94 -12.55 -13.54
CA ILE A 123 -1.55 -12.24 -13.20
C ILE A 123 -0.99 -13.37 -12.33
N GLY A 124 0.32 -13.67 -12.44
CA GLY A 124 1.05 -14.56 -11.53
C GLY A 124 0.95 -16.06 -11.81
N TRP A 125 0.18 -16.47 -12.81
CA TRP A 125 0.01 -17.88 -13.18
C TRP A 125 1.11 -18.39 -14.11
N ILE A 126 1.45 -19.68 -13.99
CA ILE A 126 2.48 -20.33 -14.84
C ILE A 126 1.96 -20.58 -16.25
N SER A 127 0.69 -20.96 -16.37
CA SER A 127 0.01 -21.31 -17.62
C SER A 127 -1.40 -20.73 -17.65
N GLY A 128 -2.16 -20.95 -18.71
CA GLY A 128 -3.60 -20.64 -18.75
C GLY A 128 -4.42 -21.70 -18.02
N TRP A 129 -5.69 -21.40 -17.74
CA TRP A 129 -6.63 -22.39 -17.18
C TRP A 129 -6.81 -23.57 -18.13
N SER A 130 -6.51 -24.78 -17.67
CA SER A 130 -6.89 -26.04 -18.32
C SER A 130 -8.30 -26.41 -17.88
N HIS A 131 -9.19 -26.70 -18.81
CA HIS A 131 -10.61 -26.89 -18.48
C HIS A 131 -11.28 -27.94 -19.36
N GLN A 132 -12.32 -28.57 -18.82
CA GLN A 132 -13.16 -29.56 -19.51
C GLN A 132 -14.62 -29.47 -19.03
N GLY A 133 -15.53 -30.12 -19.76
CA GLY A 133 -16.95 -30.07 -19.44
C GLY A 133 -17.57 -28.70 -19.69
N SER A 134 -18.62 -28.35 -18.94
CA SER A 134 -19.34 -27.07 -19.10
C SER A 134 -18.70 -25.96 -18.26
N THR A 135 -17.51 -25.52 -18.67
CA THR A 135 -16.75 -24.43 -18.07
C THR A 135 -16.68 -23.24 -19.01
N SER A 136 -16.97 -22.03 -18.53
CA SER A 136 -16.97 -20.83 -19.37
C SER A 136 -16.91 -19.56 -18.54
N ILE A 137 -16.25 -18.53 -19.06
CA ILE A 137 -16.39 -17.16 -18.57
C ILE A 137 -17.65 -16.55 -19.21
N MET A 138 -18.49 -15.84 -18.46
CA MET A 138 -19.71 -15.20 -18.98
C MET A 138 -20.16 -13.98 -18.21
N THR A 139 -21.16 -13.30 -18.76
CA THR A 139 -21.74 -12.04 -18.27
C THR A 139 -23.11 -12.17 -17.62
N GLN A 140 -23.73 -13.36 -17.67
CA GLN A 140 -25.08 -13.59 -17.14
C GLN A 140 -25.03 -13.86 -15.63
N GLU A 141 -26.19 -13.87 -14.98
CA GLU A 141 -26.31 -14.31 -13.58
C GLU A 141 -25.60 -13.37 -12.58
N ASN A 142 -25.47 -12.08 -12.91
CA ASN A 142 -24.93 -11.02 -12.05
C ASN A 142 -23.57 -11.39 -11.42
N PRO A 143 -22.46 -11.24 -12.15
CA PRO A 143 -21.10 -11.32 -11.60
C PRO A 143 -20.95 -10.51 -10.30
N TYR A 144 -20.10 -10.97 -9.40
CA TYR A 144 -19.87 -10.30 -8.11
C TYR A 144 -19.31 -8.90 -8.35
N GLU A 145 -18.34 -8.80 -9.27
CA GLU A 145 -17.82 -7.54 -9.75
C GLU A 145 -17.70 -7.50 -11.27
N GLY A 146 -17.46 -6.31 -11.81
CA GLY A 146 -17.25 -6.11 -13.23
C GLY A 146 -18.41 -6.62 -14.10
N THR A 147 -18.06 -7.36 -15.14
CA THR A 147 -19.00 -7.83 -16.17
C THR A 147 -18.88 -9.32 -16.47
N HIS A 148 -17.87 -10.01 -15.97
CA HIS A 148 -17.68 -11.43 -16.22
C HIS A 148 -17.34 -12.19 -14.95
N HIS A 149 -17.68 -13.48 -14.93
CA HIS A 149 -17.25 -14.43 -13.89
C HIS A 149 -16.93 -15.79 -14.51
N LEU A 150 -16.29 -16.68 -13.78
CA LEU A 150 -16.15 -18.08 -14.15
C LEU A 150 -17.41 -18.87 -13.76
N ARG A 151 -17.87 -19.76 -14.64
CA ARG A 151 -18.95 -20.72 -14.35
C ARG A 151 -18.53 -22.16 -14.65
N LEU A 152 -18.93 -23.07 -13.77
CA LEU A 152 -18.93 -24.51 -13.96
C LEU A 152 -20.37 -25.07 -13.85
N ARG A 153 -20.70 -26.09 -14.66
CA ARG A 153 -21.99 -26.81 -14.61
C ARG A 153 -21.89 -28.28 -14.99
N GLY A 154 -22.75 -29.10 -14.41
CA GLY A 154 -22.88 -30.52 -14.74
C GLY A 154 -21.69 -31.38 -14.33
N ALA A 155 -21.87 -32.69 -14.40
CA ALA A 155 -21.00 -33.69 -13.78
C ALA A 155 -19.54 -33.72 -14.23
N ASN A 156 -19.24 -33.17 -15.41
CA ASN A 156 -17.90 -33.28 -16.00
C ASN A 156 -17.15 -31.94 -16.02
N ALA A 157 -17.71 -30.88 -15.42
CA ALA A 157 -17.02 -29.60 -15.36
C ALA A 157 -15.83 -29.68 -14.40
N TYR A 158 -14.66 -29.38 -14.94
CA TYR A 158 -13.41 -29.35 -14.19
C TYR A 158 -12.50 -28.28 -14.78
N ILE A 159 -11.83 -27.52 -13.92
CA ILE A 159 -10.89 -26.49 -14.33
C ILE A 159 -9.75 -26.42 -13.32
N GLU A 160 -8.53 -26.27 -13.82
CA GLU A 160 -7.31 -26.24 -13.03
C GLU A 160 -6.28 -25.28 -13.58
N ARG A 161 -5.38 -24.81 -12.71
CA ARG A 161 -4.25 -23.95 -13.10
C ARG A 161 -3.15 -24.02 -12.07
N SER A 162 -1.91 -23.80 -12.53
CA SER A 162 -0.73 -23.79 -11.68
C SER A 162 -0.15 -22.39 -11.45
N VAL A 163 0.45 -22.22 -10.27
CA VAL A 163 1.10 -21.03 -9.75
C VAL A 163 2.40 -21.41 -9.03
N ASP A 164 3.41 -20.54 -9.05
CA ASP A 164 4.64 -20.75 -8.28
C ASP A 164 4.45 -20.21 -6.85
N LEU A 165 4.38 -21.13 -5.88
CA LEU A 165 4.29 -20.83 -4.46
C LEU A 165 5.60 -21.16 -3.71
N MET A 166 6.68 -21.51 -4.41
CA MET A 166 7.91 -21.94 -3.77
C MET A 166 8.47 -20.84 -2.85
N GLY A 167 8.71 -21.20 -1.59
CA GLY A 167 9.23 -20.28 -0.58
C GLY A 167 8.23 -19.26 -0.06
N LYS A 168 6.95 -19.36 -0.41
CA LYS A 168 5.85 -18.57 0.18
C LYS A 168 5.38 -19.22 1.49
N SER A 169 4.84 -18.40 2.39
CA SER A 169 4.30 -18.80 3.70
C SER A 169 2.99 -18.06 3.97
N GLU A 170 2.17 -18.57 4.91
CA GLU A 170 0.81 -18.07 5.20
C GLU A 170 0.03 -17.79 3.92
N VAL A 171 -0.06 -18.79 3.03
CA VAL A 171 -0.69 -18.65 1.72
C VAL A 171 -2.19 -18.87 1.85
N HIS A 172 -2.96 -17.95 1.30
CA HIS A 172 -4.43 -18.00 1.26
C HIS A 172 -4.93 -17.98 -0.18
N LEU A 173 -5.90 -18.85 -0.48
CA LEU A 173 -6.69 -18.79 -1.70
C LEU A 173 -8.03 -18.13 -1.38
N GLN A 174 -8.29 -16.99 -2.00
CA GLN A 174 -9.45 -16.15 -1.75
C GLN A 174 -10.23 -15.89 -3.03
N PHE A 175 -11.56 -15.90 -2.96
CA PHE A 175 -12.45 -15.60 -4.10
C PHE A 175 -13.88 -15.43 -3.62
N TYR A 176 -14.78 -15.03 -4.52
CA TYR A 176 -16.22 -15.06 -4.29
C TYR A 176 -16.84 -16.26 -4.99
N ALA A 177 -17.57 -17.09 -4.23
CA ALA A 177 -18.26 -18.25 -4.75
C ALA A 177 -19.77 -18.05 -4.71
N LYS A 178 -20.48 -18.57 -5.72
CA LYS A 178 -21.93 -18.63 -5.72
C LYS A 178 -22.40 -20.00 -6.19
N VAL A 179 -23.32 -20.60 -5.43
CA VAL A 179 -23.92 -21.91 -5.71
C VAL A 179 -25.39 -21.69 -6.05
N ASN A 180 -25.87 -22.33 -7.11
CA ASN A 180 -27.27 -22.22 -7.52
C ASN A 180 -27.80 -23.54 -8.09
N SER A 181 -29.02 -23.87 -7.70
CA SER A 181 -29.76 -25.08 -8.06
C SER A 181 -29.14 -26.42 -7.62
N PHE A 182 -28.24 -26.45 -6.62
CA PHE A 182 -27.74 -27.75 -6.15
C PHE A 182 -28.84 -28.51 -5.40
N GLU A 183 -28.99 -29.77 -5.76
CA GLU A 183 -29.93 -30.72 -5.20
C GLU A 183 -29.18 -31.70 -4.28
N SER A 184 -29.91 -32.49 -3.50
CA SER A 184 -29.29 -33.46 -2.60
C SER A 184 -28.41 -34.43 -3.38
N GLY A 185 -27.09 -34.38 -3.15
CA GLY A 185 -26.09 -35.21 -3.81
C GLY A 185 -25.19 -34.44 -4.76
N ASP A 186 -25.57 -33.21 -5.15
CA ASP A 186 -24.69 -32.32 -5.89
C ASP A 186 -23.61 -31.76 -4.99
N MET A 187 -22.42 -31.64 -5.56
CA MET A 187 -21.29 -31.02 -4.88
C MET A 187 -20.39 -30.29 -5.87
N MET A 188 -19.67 -29.30 -5.35
CA MET A 188 -18.49 -28.71 -5.97
C MET A 188 -17.34 -28.82 -4.98
N ARG A 189 -16.13 -29.13 -5.45
CA ARG A 189 -14.96 -29.22 -4.60
C ARG A 189 -13.86 -28.28 -5.10
N CYS A 190 -13.25 -27.54 -4.20
CA CYS A 190 -11.98 -26.89 -4.47
C CYS A 190 -10.87 -27.85 -4.02
N LEU A 191 -9.92 -28.11 -4.91
CA LEU A 191 -8.79 -28.98 -4.65
C LEU A 191 -7.49 -28.25 -4.91
N VAL A 192 -6.45 -28.69 -4.22
CA VAL A 192 -5.08 -28.22 -4.45
C VAL A 192 -4.10 -29.38 -4.50
N SER A 193 -3.00 -29.21 -5.23
CA SER A 193 -1.94 -30.21 -5.33
C SER A 193 -0.58 -29.57 -5.53
N PRO A 194 0.44 -29.90 -4.71
CA PRO A 194 1.78 -29.39 -4.90
C PRO A 194 2.57 -30.13 -6.00
N ASP A 195 2.07 -31.25 -6.51
CA ASP A 195 2.80 -32.15 -7.41
C ASP A 195 1.97 -32.70 -8.59
N TYR A 196 0.70 -32.26 -8.71
CA TYR A 196 -0.29 -32.72 -9.71
C TYR A 196 -0.75 -34.17 -9.56
N LEU A 197 -0.18 -34.94 -8.63
CA LEU A 197 -0.47 -36.35 -8.44
C LEU A 197 -1.44 -36.55 -7.29
N ASP A 198 -1.13 -35.94 -6.14
CA ASP A 198 -1.92 -36.05 -4.93
C ASP A 198 -2.73 -34.77 -4.72
N TRP A 199 -4.06 -34.91 -4.71
CA TRP A 199 -5.00 -33.81 -4.60
C TRP A 199 -5.66 -33.79 -3.22
N THR A 200 -5.63 -32.63 -2.58
CA THR A 200 -6.28 -32.37 -1.29
C THR A 200 -7.53 -31.53 -1.54
N VAL A 201 -8.68 -32.00 -1.06
CA VAL A 201 -9.91 -31.19 -1.05
C VAL A 201 -9.79 -30.18 0.09
N VAL A 202 -9.90 -28.91 -0.23
CA VAL A 202 -9.75 -27.80 0.73
C VAL A 202 -11.07 -27.08 1.01
N GLU A 203 -12.07 -27.23 0.14
CA GLU A 203 -13.43 -26.72 0.36
C GLU A 203 -14.45 -27.57 -0.41
N THR A 204 -15.67 -27.67 0.11
CA THR A 204 -16.78 -28.37 -0.54
C THR A 204 -18.08 -27.60 -0.37
N TRP A 205 -18.76 -27.36 -1.49
CA TRP A 205 -20.11 -26.80 -1.51
C TRP A 205 -21.13 -27.86 -1.86
N ASP A 206 -22.28 -27.81 -1.21
CA ASP A 206 -23.40 -28.72 -1.46
C ASP A 206 -24.75 -27.98 -1.56
N SER A 207 -25.85 -28.73 -1.58
CA SER A 207 -27.21 -28.17 -1.65
C SER A 207 -27.55 -27.16 -0.53
N SER A 208 -26.86 -27.19 0.61
CA SER A 208 -27.07 -26.25 1.72
C SER A 208 -26.50 -24.86 1.42
N ASP A 209 -25.54 -24.75 0.51
CA ASP A 209 -24.93 -23.48 0.08
C ASP A 209 -25.67 -22.85 -1.12
N SER A 210 -26.66 -23.56 -1.68
CA SER A 210 -27.38 -23.18 -2.90
C SER A 210 -28.42 -22.08 -2.68
N ASP A 211 -27.98 -20.89 -2.31
CA ASP A 211 -28.81 -19.71 -2.06
C ASP A 211 -28.76 -18.66 -3.20
N ASN A 212 -28.02 -18.94 -4.27
CA ASN A 212 -27.81 -18.05 -5.42
C ASN A 212 -27.27 -16.66 -5.01
N THR A 213 -26.47 -16.60 -3.96
CA THR A 213 -25.77 -15.40 -3.49
C THR A 213 -24.26 -15.63 -3.49
N TYR A 214 -23.49 -14.59 -3.77
CA TYR A 214 -22.04 -14.64 -3.66
C TYR A 214 -21.60 -14.55 -2.19
N HIS A 215 -20.73 -15.47 -1.79
CA HIS A 215 -20.10 -15.48 -0.47
C HIS A 215 -18.59 -15.38 -0.62
N PRO A 216 -17.90 -14.60 0.23
CA PRO A 216 -16.45 -14.59 0.26
C PRO A 216 -15.94 -15.94 0.78
N VAL A 217 -14.92 -16.46 0.12
CA VAL A 217 -14.22 -17.69 0.48
C VAL A 217 -12.77 -17.34 0.78
N ASP A 218 -12.26 -17.88 1.88
CA ASP A 218 -10.87 -17.74 2.30
C ASP A 218 -10.37 -19.09 2.81
N ILE A 219 -9.41 -19.66 2.09
CA ILE A 219 -8.86 -20.99 2.37
C ILE A 219 -7.38 -20.81 2.72
N ASP A 220 -7.05 -21.10 3.98
CA ASP A 220 -5.66 -21.18 4.45
C ASP A 220 -4.99 -22.45 3.91
N LEU A 221 -3.97 -22.26 3.06
CA LEU A 221 -3.18 -23.32 2.44
C LEU A 221 -1.88 -23.60 3.22
N SER A 222 -1.62 -22.94 4.34
CA SER A 222 -0.36 -23.02 5.10
C SER A 222 0.01 -24.42 5.60
N SER A 223 -0.98 -25.30 5.73
CA SER A 223 -0.78 -26.70 6.11
C SER A 223 -0.24 -27.58 4.96
N ILE A 224 -0.20 -27.04 3.74
CA ILE A 224 0.15 -27.75 2.52
C ILE A 224 1.55 -27.35 2.10
N ASN A 225 2.33 -28.32 1.61
CA ASN A 225 3.70 -28.05 1.18
C ASN A 225 3.70 -27.20 -0.10
N MET A 226 4.24 -25.99 -0.05
CA MET A 226 4.32 -25.11 -1.22
C MET A 226 5.36 -25.61 -2.23
N SER A 227 5.06 -25.48 -3.53
CA SER A 227 5.92 -25.92 -4.63
C SER A 227 6.02 -24.87 -5.74
N SER A 228 6.96 -25.06 -6.66
CA SER A 228 7.14 -24.17 -7.82
C SER A 228 6.10 -24.38 -8.92
N GLU A 229 5.25 -25.40 -8.78
CA GLU A 229 4.14 -25.70 -9.68
C GLU A 229 2.98 -26.24 -8.84
N PHE A 230 2.39 -25.34 -8.06
CA PHE A 230 1.29 -25.65 -7.17
C PHE A 230 -0.03 -25.46 -7.92
N TRP A 231 -0.89 -26.47 -7.87
CA TRP A 231 -2.12 -26.54 -8.64
C TRP A 231 -3.34 -26.24 -7.77
N ILE A 232 -4.29 -25.54 -8.36
CA ILE A 232 -5.63 -25.32 -7.82
C ILE A 232 -6.63 -25.83 -8.85
N ALA A 233 -7.69 -26.50 -8.40
CA ALA A 233 -8.75 -26.99 -9.25
C ALA A 233 -10.13 -26.79 -8.63
N PHE A 234 -11.14 -26.67 -9.49
CA PHE A 234 -12.55 -26.80 -9.15
C PHE A 234 -13.12 -28.01 -9.88
N ASP A 235 -13.64 -28.97 -9.12
CA ASP A 235 -14.12 -30.26 -9.61
C ASP A 235 -15.61 -30.45 -9.29
N SER A 236 -16.40 -30.54 -10.35
CA SER A 236 -17.84 -30.73 -10.24
C SER A 236 -18.19 -32.17 -9.91
N GLY A 237 -19.07 -32.34 -8.91
CA GLY A 237 -19.85 -33.55 -8.68
C GLY A 237 -21.34 -33.35 -8.88
N MET A 238 -21.76 -32.33 -9.65
CA MET A 238 -23.16 -32.03 -9.96
C MET A 238 -23.77 -33.07 -10.91
N ASP A 239 -25.09 -33.30 -10.89
CA ASP A 239 -25.73 -34.29 -11.77
C ASP A 239 -26.30 -33.70 -13.08
N ARG A 240 -26.54 -32.38 -13.18
CA ARG A 240 -27.15 -31.73 -14.35
C ARG A 240 -26.50 -30.41 -14.78
N ASN A 241 -26.80 -30.02 -16.01
CA ASN A 241 -26.32 -28.77 -16.62
C ASN A 241 -27.11 -27.51 -16.17
N ASN A 242 -28.11 -27.69 -15.30
CA ASN A 242 -28.85 -26.61 -14.65
C ASN A 242 -28.44 -26.44 -13.18
N ASP A 243 -27.32 -27.03 -12.78
CA ASP A 243 -26.68 -26.81 -11.50
C ASP A 243 -25.44 -25.97 -11.78
N TYR A 244 -25.24 -24.96 -10.95
CA TYR A 244 -24.34 -23.87 -11.28
C TYR A 244 -23.42 -23.57 -10.11
N PHE A 245 -22.13 -23.50 -10.42
CA PHE A 245 -21.13 -22.95 -9.54
C PHE A 245 -20.43 -21.79 -10.25
N TYR A 246 -20.27 -20.68 -9.54
CA TYR A 246 -19.59 -19.50 -10.05
C TYR A 246 -18.44 -19.13 -9.14
N VAL A 247 -17.36 -18.66 -9.76
CA VAL A 247 -16.19 -18.09 -9.10
C VAL A 247 -15.94 -16.71 -9.69
N ASP A 248 -15.64 -15.76 -8.83
CA ASP A 248 -15.31 -14.40 -9.23
C ASP A 248 -14.23 -13.82 -8.32
N TYR A 249 -13.49 -12.83 -8.82
CA TYR A 249 -12.40 -12.14 -8.11
C TYR A 249 -11.45 -13.09 -7.36
N LEU A 250 -10.80 -14.00 -8.10
CA LEU A 250 -9.91 -14.99 -7.50
C LEU A 250 -8.52 -14.42 -7.26
N THR A 251 -7.99 -14.60 -6.05
CA THR A 251 -6.66 -14.17 -5.64
C THR A 251 -5.95 -15.25 -4.83
N ILE A 252 -4.64 -15.32 -4.97
CA ILE A 252 -3.74 -16.07 -4.09
C ILE A 252 -2.84 -15.06 -3.42
N GLY A 253 -2.92 -14.99 -2.10
CA GLY A 253 -2.07 -14.13 -1.26
C GLY A 253 -1.14 -14.96 -0.38
N GLY A 254 -0.08 -14.36 0.16
CA GLY A 254 0.69 -14.97 1.25
C GLY A 254 1.37 -13.95 2.16
N LEU A 255 1.86 -14.39 3.33
CA LEU A 255 2.79 -13.59 4.14
C LEU A 255 3.99 -13.19 3.30
N GLY A 256 4.25 -11.88 3.22
CA GLY A 256 5.54 -11.38 2.71
C GLY A 256 5.46 -10.28 1.68
N GLY A 257 4.30 -9.65 1.49
CA GLY A 257 4.27 -8.38 0.80
C GLY A 257 4.81 -7.27 1.68
N SER A 258 6.05 -6.82 1.45
CA SER A 258 6.52 -5.57 2.05
C SER A 258 6.73 -4.54 0.97
N VAL A 259 6.12 -3.37 1.15
CA VAL A 259 6.32 -2.23 0.28
C VAL A 259 7.26 -1.27 0.98
N ILE A 260 8.34 -0.92 0.29
CA ILE A 260 9.18 0.22 0.63
C ILE A 260 8.57 1.42 -0.07
N ILE A 261 8.11 2.37 0.73
CA ILE A 261 7.59 3.65 0.30
C ILE A 261 8.70 4.67 0.49
N ARG A 262 9.05 5.39 -0.56
CA ARG A 262 9.98 6.52 -0.51
C ARG A 262 9.23 7.77 -0.95
N SER A 263 9.19 8.77 -0.08
CA SER A 263 8.57 10.07 -0.34
C SER A 263 9.64 11.15 -0.31
N VAL A 264 9.65 12.02 -1.33
CA VAL A 264 10.62 13.12 -1.46
C VAL A 264 9.88 14.44 -1.60
N ALA A 265 10.20 15.38 -0.74
CA ALA A 265 9.73 16.76 -0.80
C ALA A 265 10.89 17.72 -0.48
N GLY A 266 11.20 18.64 -1.40
CA GLY A 266 12.35 19.53 -1.25
C GLY A 266 13.67 18.77 -1.14
N GLU A 267 14.42 19.02 -0.07
CA GLU A 267 15.69 18.31 0.24
C GLU A 267 15.50 17.09 1.14
N LYS A 268 14.26 16.80 1.58
CA LYS A 268 13.94 15.75 2.55
C LYS A 268 13.41 14.49 1.88
N THR A 269 13.81 13.35 2.43
CA THR A 269 13.31 12.03 2.05
C THR A 269 12.75 11.35 3.29
N ALA A 270 11.51 10.89 3.21
CA ALA A 270 10.93 9.95 4.16
C ALA A 270 10.92 8.55 3.52
N ILE A 271 11.25 7.52 4.31
CA ILE A 271 11.23 6.13 3.88
C ILE A 271 10.45 5.33 4.92
N ALA A 272 9.41 4.65 4.47
CA ALA A 272 8.69 3.68 5.28
C ALA A 272 8.76 2.30 4.65
N LYS A 273 8.88 1.28 5.50
CA LYS A 273 8.62 -0.10 5.11
C LYS A 273 7.32 -0.51 5.74
N VAL A 274 6.39 -1.00 4.93
CA VAL A 274 5.10 -1.50 5.41
C VAL A 274 4.92 -2.96 5.04
N GLY A 275 4.33 -3.74 5.93
CA GLY A 275 3.91 -5.12 5.69
C GLY A 275 2.42 -5.18 5.46
N LEU A 276 2.00 -5.98 4.48
CA LEU A 276 0.60 -6.22 4.14
C LEU A 276 0.23 -7.63 4.62
N LEU A 277 -0.76 -7.71 5.50
CA LEU A 277 -1.29 -8.96 6.03
C LEU A 277 -2.82 -8.85 6.12
N GLU A 278 -3.56 -9.77 5.49
CA GLU A 278 -5.03 -9.86 5.60
C GLU A 278 -5.75 -8.53 5.31
N GLY A 279 -5.31 -7.79 4.29
CA GLY A 279 -5.87 -6.46 3.97
C GLY A 279 -5.55 -5.38 5.01
N THR A 280 -4.63 -5.63 5.94
CA THR A 280 -4.14 -4.67 6.93
C THR A 280 -2.69 -4.29 6.64
N VAL A 281 -2.42 -2.99 6.57
CA VAL A 281 -1.10 -2.39 6.45
C VAL A 281 -0.53 -2.17 7.85
N SER A 282 0.63 -2.74 8.09
CA SER A 282 1.41 -2.54 9.31
C SER A 282 2.71 -1.82 8.99
N VAL A 283 3.02 -0.75 9.74
CA VAL A 283 4.30 -0.04 9.58
C VAL A 283 5.40 -0.83 10.28
N ILE A 284 6.39 -1.29 9.51
CA ILE A 284 7.55 -2.04 10.00
C ILE A 284 8.67 -1.07 10.42
N SER A 285 8.91 -0.05 9.61
CA SER A 285 9.88 1.01 9.90
C SER A 285 9.47 2.33 9.25
N TRP A 286 9.87 3.45 9.85
CA TRP A 286 9.67 4.81 9.34
C TRP A 286 10.87 5.66 9.70
N GLU A 287 11.50 6.26 8.70
CA GLU A 287 12.69 7.10 8.86
C GLU A 287 12.55 8.35 7.99
N VAL A 288 13.03 9.50 8.48
CA VAL A 288 13.07 10.75 7.72
C VAL A 288 14.45 11.36 7.86
N ASP A 289 15.05 11.72 6.73
CA ASP A 289 16.38 12.35 6.64
C ASP A 289 16.40 13.81 7.14
#